data_AF-A0A0D7E0P5-F1
#
_entry.id   AF-A0A0D7E0P5-F1
#
_cell.length_a   1.000
_cell.length_b   1.000
_cell.length_c   1.000
_cell.angle_alpha   90.00
_cell.angle_beta   90.00
_cell.angle_gamma   90.00
#
_symmetry.space_group_name_H-M   'P 1'
#
loop_
_entity.id
_entity.type
_entity.pdbx_description
1 polymer ?
#
loop_
_entity_poly.entity_id
_entity_poly.type
_entity_poly.pdbx_seq_one_letter_code
_entity_poly.pdbx_strand_id
1 'polypeptide(L)'
;DPGATRRKEAPAGRGGAYEQAMQLLGVRPDTDPQLIKRAYRRLLSKHHPDKQAGAGANAAQVRDATERTRELHSAYALIRERRGFR
;
A
#
# COMPACT_ATOMS: atom_id res chain seq x y z
N ASP A 1 17.04 -22.60 -18.98
CA ASP A 1 16.75 -21.56 -17.97
C ASP A 1 15.87 -22.02 -16.83
N PRO A 2 16.34 -22.01 -15.58
CA PRO A 2 15.44 -22.01 -14.42
C PRO A 2 15.37 -20.58 -13.84
N GLY A 3 14.61 -19.70 -14.48
CA GLY A 3 14.25 -18.36 -13.98
C GLY A 3 12.96 -18.38 -13.16
N ALA A 4 12.86 -19.28 -12.18
CA ALA A 4 11.71 -19.38 -11.30
C ALA A 4 12.03 -18.79 -9.92
N THR A 5 11.94 -17.47 -9.77
CA THR A 5 11.86 -16.85 -8.43
C THR A 5 10.46 -17.10 -7.86
N ARG A 6 10.23 -18.35 -7.45
CA ARG A 6 9.07 -18.76 -6.67
C ARG A 6 9.20 -18.16 -5.27
N ARG A 7 8.30 -17.22 -4.99
CA ARG A 7 7.72 -16.84 -3.69
C ARG A 7 8.51 -17.34 -2.47
N LYS A 8 9.29 -16.46 -1.85
CA LYS A 8 9.63 -16.62 -0.43
C LYS A 8 8.40 -16.23 0.39
N GLU A 9 7.51 -17.19 0.58
CA GLU A 9 6.64 -17.20 1.74
C GLU A 9 7.54 -17.46 2.96
N ALA A 10 7.71 -16.45 3.80
CA ALA A 10 8.31 -16.55 5.13
C ALA A 10 7.42 -15.77 6.12
N PRO A 11 7.40 -16.17 7.40
CA PRO A 11 6.20 -16.26 8.22
C PRO A 11 5.70 -14.91 8.73
N ALA A 12 4.44 -14.92 9.18
CA ALA A 12 3.68 -13.83 9.78
C ALA A 12 4.29 -13.31 11.11
N GLY A 13 5.50 -12.75 11.05
CA GLY A 13 6.06 -11.86 12.05
C GLY A 13 5.96 -10.40 11.59
N ARG A 14 6.17 -9.45 12.51
CA ARG A 14 6.22 -7.99 12.22
C ARG A 14 7.18 -7.58 11.08
N GLY A 15 8.05 -8.47 10.60
CA GLY A 15 8.85 -8.30 9.39
C GLY A 15 8.04 -8.47 8.11
N GLY A 16 7.21 -9.51 8.01
CA GLY A 16 6.37 -9.77 6.83
C GLY A 16 5.30 -8.70 6.61
N ALA A 17 4.69 -8.20 7.68
CA ALA A 17 3.71 -7.10 7.58
C ALA A 17 4.35 -5.81 7.05
N TYR A 18 5.61 -5.53 7.42
CA TYR A 18 6.33 -4.35 6.93
C TYR A 18 6.70 -4.49 5.45
N GLU A 19 7.15 -5.66 5.02
CA GLU A 19 7.42 -5.94 3.60
C GLU A 19 6.15 -5.84 2.75
N GLN A 20 5.04 -6.40 3.21
CA GLN A 20 3.73 -6.27 2.55
C GLN A 20 3.29 -4.81 2.46
N ALA A 21 3.47 -4.02 3.52
CA ALA A 21 3.17 -2.60 3.50
C ALA A 21 4.01 -1.84 2.45
N MET A 22 5.31 -2.14 2.35
CA MET A 22 6.18 -1.55 1.34
C MET A 22 5.76 -1.92 -0.08
N GLN A 23 5.42 -3.20 -0.30
CA GLN A 23 4.89 -3.67 -1.58
C GLN A 23 3.56 -3.00 -1.93
N LEU A 24 2.66 -2.81 -0.96
CA LEU A 24 1.38 -2.14 -1.14
C LEU A 24 1.54 -0.71 -1.64
N LEU A 25 2.51 0.02 -1.08
CA LEU A 25 2.83 1.38 -1.52
C LEU A 25 3.72 1.41 -2.77
N GLY A 26 4.26 0.26 -3.20
CA GLY A 26 5.20 0.16 -4.32
C GLY A 26 6.54 0.83 -4.04
N VAL A 27 7.00 0.77 -2.79
CA VAL A 27 8.26 1.36 -2.33
C VAL A 27 9.24 0.29 -1.87
N ARG A 28 10.52 0.62 -1.84
CA ARG A 28 11.61 -0.26 -1.40
C ARG A 28 12.18 0.16 -0.03
N PRO A 29 12.91 -0.73 0.67
CA PRO A 29 13.56 -0.42 1.95
C PRO A 29 14.51 0.80 1.92
N ASP A 30 15.06 1.14 0.76
CA ASP A 30 15.96 2.26 0.49
C ASP A 30 15.24 3.52 -0.04
N THR A 31 13.92 3.46 -0.27
CA THR A 31 13.16 4.60 -0.78
C THR A 31 13.11 5.75 0.22
N ASP A 32 13.35 6.98 -0.27
CA ASP A 32 13.30 8.20 0.52
C ASP A 32 11.91 8.44 1.15
N PRO A 33 11.81 8.91 2.41
CA PRO A 33 10.54 9.25 3.05
C PRO A 33 9.61 10.17 2.23
N GLN A 34 10.16 11.13 1.48
CA GLN A 34 9.39 12.01 0.60
C GLN A 34 8.75 11.24 -0.55
N LEU A 35 9.47 10.27 -1.12
CA LEU A 35 8.94 9.39 -2.15
C LEU A 35 7.88 8.45 -1.59
N ILE A 36 8.04 7.96 -0.36
CA ILE A 36 7.01 7.17 0.33
C ILE A 36 5.72 7.98 0.50
N LYS A 37 5.82 9.22 1.02
CA LYS A 37 4.68 10.14 1.14
C LYS A 37 4.03 10.40 -0.21
N ARG A 38 4.82 10.63 -1.27
CA ARG A 38 4.32 10.87 -2.63
C ARG A 38 3.59 9.65 -3.19
N ALA A 39 4.14 8.44 -3.04
CA ALA A 39 3.54 7.20 -3.48
C ALA A 39 2.19 6.95 -2.79
N TYR A 40 2.15 7.14 -1.47
CA TYR A 40 0.94 7.05 -0.67
C TYR A 40 -0.15 8.03 -1.14
N ARG A 41 0.16 9.33 -1.29
CA ARG A 41 -0.81 10.32 -1.80
C ARG A 41 -1.34 9.97 -3.19
N ARG A 42 -0.48 9.46 -4.08
CA ARG A 42 -0.88 9.03 -5.43
C ARG A 42 -1.85 7.86 -5.37
N LEU A 43 -1.57 6.86 -4.55
CA LEU A 43 -2.42 5.68 -4.41
C LEU A 43 -3.76 6.03 -3.76
N LEU A 44 -3.78 6.88 -2.74
CA LEU A 44 -5.02 7.39 -2.15
C LEU A 44 -5.88 8.11 -3.18
N SER A 45 -5.30 9.02 -3.96
CA SER A 45 -6.04 9.75 -5.00
C SER A 45 -6.63 8.81 -6.06
N LYS A 46 -5.91 7.72 -6.40
CA LYS A 46 -6.37 6.70 -7.36
C LYS A 46 -7.54 5.88 -6.81
N HIS A 47 -7.49 5.51 -5.54
CA HIS A 47 -8.47 4.64 -4.88
C HIS A 47 -9.49 5.42 -4.04
N HIS A 48 -9.60 6.74 -4.24
CA HIS A 48 -10.47 7.56 -3.41
C HIS A 48 -11.95 7.18 -3.65
N PRO A 49 -12.69 6.75 -2.62
CA PRO A 49 -14.06 6.27 -2.80
C PRO A 49 -15.00 7.34 -3.36
N ASP A 50 -14.81 8.60 -2.96
CA ASP A 50 -15.58 9.75 -3.49
C ASP A 50 -15.40 9.93 -5.00
N LYS A 51 -14.17 9.77 -5.52
CA LYS A 51 -13.92 9.87 -6.96
C LYS A 51 -14.55 8.71 -7.73
N GLN A 52 -14.56 7.52 -7.12
CA GLN A 52 -15.21 6.36 -7.71
C GLN A 52 -16.73 6.56 -7.74
N ALA A 53 -17.33 7.01 -6.64
CA ALA A 53 -18.75 7.30 -6.56
C ALA A 53 -19.17 8.41 -7.56
N GLY A 54 -18.42 9.52 -7.61
CA GLY A 54 -18.67 10.61 -8.55
C GLY A 54 -18.45 10.26 -10.02
N ALA A 55 -17.67 9.22 -10.32
CA ALA A 55 -17.48 8.68 -11.67
C ALA A 55 -18.56 7.65 -12.08
N GLY A 56 -19.58 7.43 -11.25
CA GLY A 56 -20.65 6.47 -11.52
C GLY A 56 -20.29 5.02 -11.20
N ALA A 57 -19.28 4.79 -10.34
CA ALA A 57 -18.96 3.45 -9.89
C ALA A 57 -20.10 2.84 -9.08
N ASN A 58 -20.29 1.53 -9.20
CA ASN A 58 -21.30 0.81 -8.45
C ASN A 58 -20.89 0.64 -6.97
N ALA A 59 -21.83 0.20 -6.13
CA ALA A 59 -21.60 0.04 -4.70
C ALA A 59 -20.43 -0.92 -4.37
N ALA A 60 -20.23 -1.98 -5.16
CA ALA A 60 -19.12 -2.90 -4.97
C ALA A 60 -17.77 -2.22 -5.22
N GLN A 61 -17.65 -1.47 -6.31
CA GLN A 61 -16.43 -0.72 -6.65
C GLN A 61 -16.09 0.35 -5.60
N VAL A 62 -17.09 1.05 -5.07
CA VAL A 62 -16.89 2.02 -3.98
C VAL A 62 -16.44 1.33 -2.69
N ARG A 63 -16.98 0.15 -2.37
CA ARG A 63 -16.52 -0.67 -1.25
C ARG A 63 -15.07 -1.11 -1.44
N ASP A 64 -14.71 -1.63 -2.61
CA ASP A 64 -13.35 -2.06 -2.93
C ASP A 64 -12.35 -0.90 -2.81
N ALA A 65 -12.74 0.28 -3.30
CA ALA A 65 -11.95 1.50 -3.17
C ALA A 65 -11.75 1.93 -1.70
N THR A 66 -12.79 1.76 -0.88
CA THR A 66 -12.75 2.01 0.57
C THR A 66 -11.83 1.04 1.28
N GLU A 67 -11.95 -0.26 1.00
CA GLU A 67 -11.09 -1.31 1.56
C GLU A 67 -9.63 -1.05 1.18
N ARG A 68 -9.37 -0.74 -0.10
CA ARG A 68 -8.02 -0.41 -0.58
C ARG A 68 -7.44 0.83 0.11
N THR A 69 -8.25 1.86 0.30
CA THR A 69 -7.86 3.08 1.02
C THR A 69 -7.47 2.77 2.47
N ARG A 70 -8.22 1.90 3.16
CA ARG A 70 -7.89 1.44 4.52
C ARG A 70 -6.56 0.69 4.56
N GLU A 71 -6.32 -0.22 3.62
CA GLU A 71 -5.04 -0.94 3.52
C GLU A 71 -3.88 0.04 3.32
N LEU A 72 -4.04 1.04 2.45
CA LEU A 72 -3.01 2.06 2.19
C LEU A 72 -2.69 2.88 3.45
N HIS A 73 -3.71 3.24 4.24
CA HIS A 73 -3.52 3.91 5.52
C HIS A 73 -2.71 3.05 6.51
N SER A 74 -3.11 1.80 6.68
CA SER A 74 -2.42 0.86 7.58
C SER A 74 -0.98 0.62 7.18
N ALA A 75 -0.71 0.43 5.88
CA ALA A 75 0.64 0.26 5.35
C ALA A 75 1.52 1.49 5.58
N TYR A 76 0.99 2.69 5.27
CA TYR A 76 1.72 3.94 5.48
C TYR A 76 2.02 4.18 6.96
N ALA A 77 1.07 3.91 7.85
CA ALA A 77 1.26 4.03 9.29
C ALA A 77 2.38 3.11 9.80
N LEU A 78 2.36 1.83 9.40
CA LEU A 78 3.38 0.86 9.78
C LEU A 78 4.77 1.24 9.27
N ILE A 79 4.87 1.73 8.03
CA ILE A 79 6.15 2.17 7.46
C ILE A 79 6.68 3.40 8.19
N ARG A 80 5.79 4.35 8.48
CA ARG A 80 6.13 5.57 9.21
C ARG A 80 6.63 5.26 10.62
N GLU A 81 5.96 4.36 11.33
CA GLU A 81 6.37 3.90 12.66
C GLU A 81 7.76 3.24 12.63
N ARG A 82 8.00 2.35 11.68
CA ARG A 82 9.30 1.65 11.50
C ARG A 82 10.44 2.57 11.13
N ARG A 83 10.19 3.59 10.30
CA ARG A 83 11.23 4.49 9.78
C ARG A 83 11.39 5.80 10.56
N GLY A 84 10.48 6.08 11.50
CA GLY A 84 10.61 7.22 12.42
C GLY A 84 10.49 8.61 11.78
N PHE A 85 9.94 8.73 10.57
CA PHE A 85 9.77 10.05 9.93
C PHE A 85 8.40 10.67 10.27
N ARG A 86 8.39 11.96 10.65
CA ARG A 86 7.14 12.73 10.85
C ARG A 86 6.68 13.39 9.55
#